data_AF-A0A7X8WDD6-F1
#
_entry.id   AF-A0A7X8WDD6-F1
#
_cell.length_a   1.000
_cell.length_b   1.000
_cell.length_c   1.000
_cell.angle_alpha   90.00
_cell.angle_beta   90.00
_cell.angle_gamma   90.00
#
_symmetry.space_group_name_H-M   'P 1'
#
loop_
_entity.id
_entity.type
_entity.pdbx_description
1 polymer ?
#
loop_
_entity_poly.entity_id
_entity_poly.type
_entity_poly.pdbx_seq_one_letter_code
_entity_poly.pdbx_strand_id
1 'polypeptide(L)' 'PEKQPEMWQEELFQQLYVIMKPHGKLTTYCVKGEIRRMLERCRFKTKRLPGPPQGKKQILNALK' A
#
# COMPACT_ATOMS: atom_id res chain seq x y z
N PRO A 1 10.02 1.68 -3.81
CA PRO A 1 10.23 2.95 -3.09
C PRO A 1 11.51 3.70 -3.45
N GLU A 2 12.66 3.05 -3.62
CA GLU A 2 13.95 3.73 -3.82
C GLU A 2 14.02 4.59 -5.10
N LYS A 3 13.38 4.16 -6.19
CA LYS A 3 13.39 4.94 -7.45
C LYS A 3 12.58 6.23 -7.40
N GLN A 4 11.61 6.32 -6.49
CA GLN A 4 10.71 7.46 -6.37
C GLN A 4 10.23 7.60 -4.92
N PRO A 5 11.12 7.98 -3.99
CA PRO A 5 10.86 7.94 -2.54
C PRO A 5 9.76 8.91 -2.09
N GLU A 6 9.57 10.03 -2.79
CA GLU A 6 8.55 11.03 -2.49
C GLU A 6 7.12 10.49 -2.59
N MET A 7 6.89 9.43 -3.38
CA MET A 7 5.58 8.75 -3.47
C MET A 7 5.28 7.85 -2.26
N TRP A 8 6.24 7.69 -1.34
CA TRP A 8 6.15 6.80 -0.18
C TRP A 8 6.27 7.56 1.13
N GLN A 9 5.63 8.73 1.19
CA GLN A 9 5.52 9.53 2.40
C GLN A 9 4.25 9.17 3.19
N GLU A 10 4.33 9.22 4.51
CA GLU A 10 3.23 8.83 5.38
C GLU A 10 2.05 9.79 5.25
N GLU A 11 2.35 11.09 5.13
CA GLU A 11 1.40 12.17 4.94
C GLU A 11 0.54 11.95 3.68
N LEU A 12 1.15 11.47 2.60
CA LEU A 12 0.44 11.13 1.36
C LEU A 12 -0.55 9.98 1.58
N PHE A 13 -0.14 8.94 2.30
CA PHE A 13 -1.03 7.81 2.61
C PHE A 13 -2.15 8.20 3.56
N GLN A 14 -1.91 9.12 4.50
CA GLN A 14 -2.96 9.68 5.36
C GLN A 14 -3.99 10.45 4.54
N GLN A 15 -3.55 11.33 3.63
CA GLN A 15 -4.44 12.07 2.74
C GLN A 15 -5.26 11.12 1.85
N LEU A 16 -4.61 10.09 1.28
CA LEU A 16 -5.30 9.05 0.51
C LEU A 16 -6.36 8.34 1.34
N TYR A 17 -6.04 7.95 2.58
CA TYR A 17 -7.00 7.31 3.46
C TYR A 17 -8.22 8.22 3.71
N VAL A 18 -8.03 9.52 3.93
CA VAL A 18 -9.13 10.46 4.16
C VAL A 18 -10.08 10.52 2.96
N ILE A 19 -9.56 10.68 1.74
CA ILE A 19 -10.36 10.87 0.52
C ILE A 19 -10.98 9.57 -0.03
N MET A 20 -10.42 8.40 0.32
CA MET A 20 -10.93 7.12 -0.17
C MET A 20 -12.34 6.83 0.36
N LYS A 21 -13.19 6.19 -0.45
CA LYS A 21 -14.48 5.69 0.03
C LYS A 21 -14.27 4.55 1.06
N PRO A 22 -15.20 4.37 2.02
CA PRO A 22 -15.21 3.17 2.86
C PRO A 22 -15.09 1.90 2.03
N HIS A 23 -14.29 0.93 2.49
CA HIS A 23 -14.00 -0.32 1.78
C HIS A 23 -13.20 -0.17 0.47
N GLY A 24 -12.66 1.02 0.20
CA GLY A 24 -11.74 1.26 -0.90
C GLY A 24 -10.46 0.44 -0.75
N LYS A 25 -9.92 -0.05 -1.88
CA LYS A 25 -8.70 -0.86 -1.92
C LYS A 25 -7.59 -0.14 -2.66
N LEU A 26 -6.47 0.08 -1.99
CA LEU A 26 -5.21 0.48 -2.59
C LEU A 26 -4.36 -0.79 -2.84
N THR A 27 -3.94 -1.00 -4.09
CA THR A 27 -3.10 -2.16 -4.45
C THR A 27 -1.77 -1.68 -5.02
N THR A 28 -0.67 -2.28 -4.57
CA THR A 28 0.67 -1.93 -5.05
C THR A 28 1.56 -3.15 -5.23
N TYR A 29 2.48 -3.07 -6.19
CA TYR A 29 3.52 -4.06 -6.42
C TYR A 29 4.64 -4.00 -5.37
N CYS A 30 4.70 -2.95 -4.54
CA CYS A 30 5.71 -2.82 -3.50
C CYS A 30 5.31 -3.59 -2.24
N VAL A 31 6.05 -4.68 -1.95
CA VAL A 31 5.81 -5.55 -0.79
C VAL A 31 6.82 -5.35 0.35
N LYS A 32 7.58 -4.25 0.33
CA LYS A 32 8.56 -3.94 1.37
C LYS A 32 7.89 -3.76 2.74
N GLY A 33 8.55 -4.26 3.78
CA GLY A 33 8.02 -4.21 5.14
C GLY A 33 7.79 -2.78 5.67
N GLU A 34 8.65 -1.83 5.28
CA GLU A 34 8.52 -0.42 5.66
C GLU A 34 7.21 0.20 5.14
N ILE A 35 6.87 -0.05 3.87
CA ILE A 35 5.67 0.45 3.21
C ILE A 35 4.42 -0.15 3.85
N ARG A 36 4.45 -1.46 4.14
CA ARG A 36 3.36 -2.13 4.84
C ARG A 36 3.09 -1.47 6.21
N ARG A 37 4.12 -1.28 7.03
CA ARG A 37 3.98 -0.66 8.35
C ARG A 37 3.47 0.78 8.27
N MET A 38 3.93 1.55 7.29
CA MET A 38 3.46 2.92 7.07
C MET A 38 1.97 2.97 6.68
N LEU A 39 1.51 2.08 5.80
CA LEU A 39 0.08 1.95 5.48
C LEU A 39 -0.75 1.57 6.72
N GLU A 40 -0.24 0.67 7.56
CA GLU A 40 -0.89 0.29 8.82
C GLU A 40 -0.96 1.46 9.81
N ARG A 41 0.09 2.30 9.92
CA ARG A 41 0.06 3.54 10.71
C ARG A 41 -0.98 4.53 10.19
N CYS A 42 -1.21 4.56 8.88
CA CYS A 42 -2.27 5.34 8.23
C CYS A 42 -3.67 4.71 8.36
N ARG A 43 -3.85 3.68 9.19
CA ARG A 43 -5.11 2.96 9.46
C ARG A 43 -5.59 2.04 8.34
N PHE A 44 -4.81 1.80 7.29
CA PHE A 44 -5.15 0.76 6.32
C PHE A 44 -4.98 -0.65 6.92
N LYS A 45 -5.91 -1.55 6.61
CA LYS A 45 -5.74 -2.98 6.87
C LYS A 45 -5.00 -3.62 5.69
N THR A 46 -3.77 -4.07 5.92
CA THR A 46 -2.93 -4.61 4.85
C THR A 46 -2.97 -6.14 4.78
N LYS A 47 -2.87 -6.68 3.55
CA LYS A 47 -2.69 -8.10 3.29
C LYS A 47 -1.75 -8.31 2.11
N ARG A 48 -0.90 -9.34 2.20
CA ARG A 48 -0.13 -9.82 1.05
C ARG A 48 -0.99 -10.77 0.23
N LEU A 49 -0.94 -10.64 -1.08
CA LEU A 49 -1.60 -11.53 -2.01
C LEU A 49 -0.56 -12.14 -2.96
N PRO A 50 -0.83 -13.34 -3.52
CA PRO A 50 -0.11 -13.81 -4.69
C PRO A 50 -0.17 -12.74 -5.78
N GLY A 51 0.97 -12.44 -6.40
CA GLY A 51 0.96 -11.55 -7.55
C GLY A 51 0.60 -12.28 -8.84
N PRO A 52 0.48 -11.55 -9.96
CA PRO A 52 -0.01 -12.10 -11.22
C PRO A 52 0.97 -13.13 -11.83
N PRO A 53 0.48 -14.05 -12.68
CA PRO A 53 1.33 -14.96 -13.44
C PRO A 53 2.42 -14.19 -14.17
N GLN A 54 3.66 -14.71 -14.12
CA GLN A 54 4.84 -14.12 -14.78
C GLN A 54 5.24 -12.72 -14.25
N GLY A 55 4.62 -12.24 -13.17
CA GLY A 55 4.89 -10.94 -12.57
C GLY A 55 5.60 -11.02 -11.21
N LYS A 56 5.32 -10.04 -10.34
CA LYS A 56 5.82 -10.06 -8.95
C LYS A 56 5.22 -11.26 -8.22
N LYS A 57 6.03 -11.98 -7.43
CA LYS A 57 5.56 -13.12 -6.62
C LYS A 57 4.45 -12.73 -5.64
N GLN A 58 4.52 -11.53 -5.11
CA GLN A 58 3.55 -11.00 -4.16
C GLN A 58 3.23 -9.56 -4.48
N ILE A 59 2.01 -9.16 -4.15
CA ILE A 59 1.55 -7.76 -4.14
C ILE A 59 0.97 -7.44 -2.77
N LEU A 60 0.87 -6.15 -2.47
CA LEU A 60 0.26 -5.66 -1.23
C LEU A 60 -1.09 -5.03 -1.55
N ASN A 61 -2.10 -5.40 -0.77
CA ASN A 61 -3.43 -4.79 -0.82
C ASN A 61 -3.71 -4.14 0.54
N ALA A 62 -4.17 -2.90 0.52
CA ALA A 62 -4.50 -2.08 1.68
C ALA A 62 -5.97 -1.66 1.59
N LEU A 63 -6.75 -2.04 2.60
CA LEU A 63 -8.19 -1.76 2.69
C LEU A 63 -8.42 -0.59 3.65
N LYS A 64 -9.24 0.38 3.25
CA LYS A 64 -9.84 1.38 4.15
C LYS A 64 -11.03 0.77 4.91
#